data_AF-A0A139X8B6-F1
#
_entry.id   AF-A0A139X8B6-F1
#
_cell.length_a   1.000
_cell.length_b   1.000
_cell.length_c   1.000
_cell.angle_alpha   90.00
_cell.angle_beta   90.00
_cell.angle_gamma   90.00
#
_symmetry.space_group_name_H-M   'P 1'
#
loop_
_entity.id
_entity.type
_entity.pdbx_description
1 polymer ?
#
loop_
_entity_poly.entity_id
_entity_poly.type
_entity_poly.pdbx_seq_one_letter_code
_entity_poly.pdbx_strand_id
1 'polypeptide(L)'
;MKPQQNLDEVTLYLTQTLSGYEVIPAKWGWHIHKRDMYCGYLEYQDAKGWKGNAFNSLPAKIKEQLKRFVLSASAPIYQVMG
;
A
#
# COMPACT_ATOMS: atom_id res chain seq x y z
N MET A 1 -10.96 8.61 -7.23
CA MET A 1 -11.02 7.14 -7.13
C MET A 1 -9.65 6.60 -7.46
N LYS A 2 -9.05 5.77 -6.60
CA LYS A 2 -7.76 5.13 -6.92
C LYS A 2 -7.99 4.12 -8.06
N PRO A 3 -7.09 4.01 -9.04
CA PRO A 3 -7.20 2.94 -10.04
C PRO A 3 -7.18 1.59 -9.33
N GLN A 4 -8.15 0.72 -9.60
CA GLN A 4 -8.27 -0.60 -8.99
C GLN A 4 -6.96 -1.41 -9.11
N GLN A 5 -6.28 -1.29 -10.26
CA GLN A 5 -4.99 -1.93 -10.54
C GLN A 5 -3.89 -1.60 -9.52
N ASN A 6 -3.85 -0.37 -9.01
CA ASN A 6 -2.84 0.02 -8.01
C ASN A 6 -3.12 -0.61 -6.63
N LEU A 7 -4.39 -0.82 -6.29
CA LEU A 7 -4.75 -1.46 -5.03
C LEU A 7 -4.35 -2.95 -5.01
N ASP A 8 -4.52 -3.64 -6.14
CA ASP A 8 -4.19 -5.07 -6.24
C ASP A 8 -2.66 -5.28 -6.21
N GLU A 9 -1.89 -4.43 -6.90
CA GLU A 9 -0.41 -4.47 -6.85
C GLU A 9 0.14 -4.21 -5.44
N VAL A 10 -0.38 -3.20 -4.75
CA VAL A 10 0.02 -2.90 -3.37
C VAL A 10 -0.36 -4.05 -2.44
N THR A 11 -1.57 -4.60 -2.58
CA THR A 11 -2.03 -5.73 -1.75
C THR A 11 -1.15 -6.96 -1.96
N LEU A 12 -0.82 -7.28 -3.20
CA LEU A 12 0.08 -8.38 -3.56
C LEU A 12 1.47 -8.16 -2.95
N TYR A 13 2.04 -6.98 -3.13
CA TYR A 13 3.34 -6.62 -2.60
C TYR A 13 3.39 -6.76 -1.07
N LEU A 14 2.40 -6.23 -0.36
CA LEU A 14 2.31 -6.30 1.10
C LEU A 14 2.19 -7.75 1.58
N THR A 15 1.34 -8.55 0.93
CA THR A 15 1.14 -9.96 1.27
C THR A 15 2.42 -10.79 1.09
N GLN A 16 3.17 -10.53 0.03
CA GLN A 16 4.45 -11.22 -0.22
C GLN A 16 5.56 -10.76 0.74
N THR A 17 5.61 -9.46 1.04
CA THR A 17 6.71 -8.87 1.82
C THR A 17 6.54 -9.09 3.31
N LEU A 18 5.31 -9.06 3.82
CA LEU A 18 4.99 -9.26 5.22
C LEU A 18 4.71 -10.73 5.51
N SER A 19 5.66 -11.61 5.18
CA SER A 19 5.51 -13.05 5.40
C SER A 19 5.26 -13.34 6.89
N GLY A 20 4.16 -14.06 7.17
CA GLY A 20 3.70 -14.33 8.54
C GLY A 20 2.74 -13.28 9.13
N TYR A 21 2.36 -12.27 8.36
CA TYR A 21 1.24 -11.38 8.66
C TYR A 21 0.09 -11.63 7.68
N GLU A 22 -1.12 -11.39 8.14
CA GLU A 22 -2.31 -11.32 7.29
C GLU A 22 -2.54 -9.86 6.91
N VAL A 23 -2.73 -9.62 5.60
CA VAL A 23 -2.98 -8.30 5.03
C VAL A 23 -4.42 -8.28 4.52
N ILE A 24 -5.30 -7.58 5.23
CA ILE A 24 -6.73 -7.57 4.95
C ILE A 24 -7.10 -6.21 4.33
N PRO A 25 -7.53 -6.15 3.06
CA PRO A 25 -8.03 -4.93 2.46
C PRO A 25 -9.25 -4.39 3.21
N ALA A 26 -9.29 -3.07 3.39
CA ALA A 26 -10.41 -2.34 3.98
C ALA A 26 -10.76 -1.12 3.14
N LYS A 27 -11.89 -0.48 3.47
CA LYS A 27 -12.49 0.61 2.70
C LYS A 27 -11.50 1.73 2.32
N TRP A 28 -10.50 2.00 3.14
CA TRP A 28 -9.54 3.09 2.92
C TRP A 28 -8.07 2.66 2.98
N GLY A 29 -7.77 1.36 3.01
CA GLY A 29 -6.41 0.87 3.28
C GLY A 29 -6.35 -0.62 3.60
N TRP A 30 -5.46 -1.00 4.52
CA TRP A 30 -5.20 -2.38 4.90
C TRP A 30 -5.09 -2.52 6.42
N HIS A 31 -5.71 -3.55 6.97
CA HIS A 31 -5.44 -4.03 8.32
C HIS A 31 -4.33 -5.07 8.27
N ILE A 32 -3.34 -4.92 9.14
CA ILE A 32 -2.23 -5.85 9.28
C ILE A 32 -2.45 -6.62 10.58
N HIS A 33 -2.50 -7.94 10.46
CA HIS A 33 -2.69 -8.86 11.58
C HIS A 33 -1.53 -9.85 11.64
N LYS A 34 -1.22 -10.36 12.84
CA LYS A 34 -0.31 -11.49 13.02
C LYS A 34 -1.06 -12.55 13.81
N ARG A 35 -1.54 -13.58 13.11
CA ARG A 35 -2.56 -14.50 13.67
C ARG A 35 -3.74 -13.66 14.19
N ASP A 36 -4.19 -13.91 15.41
CA ASP A 36 -5.33 -13.21 16.01
C ASP A 36 -5.02 -11.79 16.54
N MET A 37 -3.77 -11.33 16.46
CA MET A 37 -3.38 -10.01 16.96
C MET A 37 -3.46 -8.94 15.87
N TYR A 38 -4.23 -7.89 16.13
CA TYR A 38 -4.23 -6.69 15.30
C TYR A 38 -2.93 -5.88 15.49
N CYS A 39 -2.16 -5.73 14.42
CA CYS A 39 -0.87 -5.01 14.43
C CYS A 39 -1.00 -3.56 13.98
N GLY A 40 -2.09 -3.21 13.28
CA GLY A 40 -2.40 -1.84 12.95
C GLY A 40 -3.01 -1.64 11.57
N TYR A 41 -3.25 -0.38 11.28
CA TYR A 41 -3.80 0.10 10.03
C TYR A 41 -2.72 0.75 9.17
N LEU A 42 -2.79 0.49 7.88
CA LEU A 42 -1.99 1.12 6.84
C LEU A 42 -2.94 1.78 5.85
N GLU A 43 -2.79 3.07 5.60
CA GLU A 43 -3.56 3.78 4.59
C GLU A 43 -2.68 4.71 3.76
N TYR A 44 -3.10 4.92 2.52
CA TYR A 44 -2.58 5.98 1.68
C TYR A 44 -3.65 7.04 1.47
N GLN A 45 -3.34 8.31 1.76
CA GLN A 45 -4.20 9.45 1.48
C GLN A 45 -3.50 10.41 0.53
N ASP A 46 -4.16 10.81 -0.55
CA ASP A 46 -3.55 11.56 -1.66
C ASP A 46 -2.77 12.82 -1.18
N ALA A 47 -3.36 13.61 -0.27
CA ALA A 47 -2.73 14.83 0.25
C ALA A 47 -1.70 14.60 1.37
N LYS A 48 -1.73 13.45 2.04
CA LYS A 48 -0.93 13.18 3.26
C LYS A 48 0.06 12.03 3.12
N GLY A 49 0.02 11.32 2.00
CA GLY A 49 0.82 10.13 1.76
C GLY A 49 0.40 8.92 2.60
N TRP A 50 1.35 8.01 2.76
CA TRP A 50 1.21 6.80 3.57
C TRP A 50 1.22 7.12 5.07
N LYS A 51 0.31 6.51 5.82
CA LYS A 51 0.17 6.69 7.26
C LYS A 51 -0.55 5.53 7.94
N GLY A 52 -0.72 5.66 9.24
CA GLY A 52 -1.24 4.63 10.13
C GLY A 52 -0.14 4.03 11.01
N ASN A 53 -0.54 3.42 12.13
CA ASN A 53 0.41 2.83 13.08
C ASN A 53 1.21 1.68 12.46
N ALA A 54 0.59 0.86 11.60
CA ALA A 54 1.32 -0.19 10.90
C ALA A 54 2.40 0.39 9.99
N PHE A 55 2.12 1.51 9.29
CA PHE A 55 3.11 2.17 8.44
C PHE A 55 4.36 2.55 9.23
N ASN A 56 4.21 3.14 10.41
CA ASN A 56 5.35 3.57 11.22
C ASN A 56 6.25 2.41 11.65
N SER A 57 5.66 1.23 11.88
CA SER A 57 6.38 0.00 12.23
C SER A 57 7.03 -0.71 11.03
N LEU A 58 6.73 -0.31 9.79
CA LEU A 58 7.35 -0.93 8.62
C LEU A 58 8.84 -0.59 8.51
N PRO A 59 9.68 -1.55 8.06
CA PRO A 59 11.04 -1.29 7.63
C PRO A 59 11.12 -0.19 6.55
N ALA A 60 12.20 0.59 6.55
CA ALA A 60 12.41 1.70 5.62
C ALA A 60 12.26 1.29 4.14
N LYS A 61 12.81 0.13 3.76
CA LYS A 61 12.73 -0.40 2.39
C LYS A 61 11.28 -0.61 1.92
N ILE A 62 10.40 -1.09 2.81
CA ILE A 62 8.97 -1.27 2.48
C ILE A 62 8.31 0.09 2.30
N LYS A 63 8.58 1.04 3.20
CA LYS A 63 8.05 2.42 3.09
C LYS A 63 8.45 3.09 1.78
N GLU A 64 9.67 2.89 1.32
CA GLU A 64 10.15 3.43 0.04
C GLU A 64 9.45 2.79 -1.15
N GLN A 65 9.28 1.47 -1.15
CA GLN A 65 8.57 0.78 -2.23
C GLN A 65 7.10 1.21 -2.30
N LEU A 66 6.44 1.36 -1.15
CA LEU A 66 5.08 1.90 -1.06
C LEU A 66 4.97 3.30 -1.69
N LYS A 67 5.97 4.17 -1.50
CA LYS A 67 5.99 5.49 -2.14
C LYS A 67 6.12 5.40 -3.67
N ARG A 68 6.75 4.36 -4.21
CA ARG A 68 6.93 4.18 -5.66
C ARG A 68 5.63 3.79 -6.38
N PHE A 69 4.76 2.98 -5.75
CA PHE A 69 3.44 2.64 -6.29
C PHE A 69 2.54 3.87 -6.50
N VAL A 70 2.79 4.95 -5.75
CA VAL A 70 2.09 6.22 -5.91
C VAL A 70 2.63 7.00 -7.12
N LEU A 71 3.95 7.00 -7.29
CA LEU A 71 4.62 7.68 -8.39
C LEU A 71 4.32 7.03 -9.75
N SER A 72 4.22 5.71 -9.82
CA SER A 72 3.85 5.00 -11.05
C SER A 72 2.41 5.29 -11.50
N ALA A 73 1.49 5.54 -10.56
CA ALA A 73 0.10 5.89 -10.87
C ALA A 73 -0.12 7.39 -11.17
N SER A 74 0.85 8.24 -10.85
CA SER A 74 0.81 9.68 -11.14
C SER A 74 1.67 10.07 -12.33
N ALA A 75 2.40 9.13 -12.93
CA ALA A 75 2.97 9.32 -14.26
C ALA A 75 1.80 9.50 -15.26
N PRO A 76 1.69 10.64 -15.95
CA PRO A 76 0.73 10.76 -17.04
C PRO A 76 1.09 9.67 -18.05
N ILE A 77 0.11 8.85 -18.39
CA ILE A 77 0.16 8.06 -19.62
C ILE A 77 0.24 9.09 -20.73
N TYR A 78 1.45 9.45 -21.15
CA TYR A 78 1.64 9.99 -22.49
C TYR A 78 1.22 8.85 -23.40
N GLN A 79 -0.03 8.92 -23.85
CA GLN A 79 -0.51 8.23 -25.01
C GLN A 79 0.54 8.46 -26.10
N VAL A 80 1.31 7.42 -26.39
CA VAL A 80 1.88 7.27 -27.72
C VAL A 80 0.68 6.96 -28.62
N MET A 81 0.01 8.03 -29.06
CA MET A 81 -0.79 8.01 -30.27
C MET A 81 0.00 8.79 -31.33
N GLY A 82 0.45 8.10 -32.37
CA GLY A 82 1.09 8.67 -33.56
C GLY A 82 2.48 8.13 -33.79
#